data_AF-A0A2V7H6N2-F1
#
_entry.id   AF-A0A2V7H6N2-F1
#
_cell.length_a   1.000
_cell.length_b   1.000
_cell.length_c   1.000
_cell.angle_alpha   90.00
_cell.angle_beta   90.00
_cell.angle_gamma   90.00
#
_symmetry.space_group_name_H-M   'P 1'
#
loop_
_entity.id
_entity.type
_entity.pdbx_description
1 polymer ?
#
loop_
_entity_poly.entity_id
_entity_poly.type
_entity_poly.pdbx_seq_one_letter_code
_entity_poly.pdbx_strand_id
1 'polypeptide(L)'
;MRRLAPVTLITIGVLALLVWYVIYTRSVVHELRQEASRVGLMYARVYNGLSDPNPDAANAALLDLSRHIRESGVPMILADDAGNPTDTANLPFTAGMRSKQMRNYMLELDRQNLPIVEPGMGTVHFGNTPLVRGLILIPVLQSILIGMVLLAGAYALRTRGRADREQIWAGMARESAHQLGTPLSRSRGDYHRCYRSHGR
;
A
#
# COMPACT_ATOMS: atom_id res chain seq x y z
N MET A 1 -11.43 -26.44 19.92
CA MET A 1 -10.20 -25.90 19.31
C MET A 1 -10.42 -25.22 17.94
N ARG A 2 -11.31 -25.72 17.04
CA ARG A 2 -11.57 -25.12 15.71
C ARG A 2 -12.17 -23.68 15.67
N ARG A 3 -12.76 -23.18 16.76
CA ARG A 3 -13.45 -21.86 16.79
C ARG A 3 -12.51 -20.65 16.90
N LEU A 4 -11.29 -20.83 17.41
CA LEU A 4 -10.28 -19.75 17.54
C LEU A 4 -9.47 -19.56 16.26
N ALA A 5 -9.34 -20.60 15.43
CA ALA A 5 -8.54 -20.61 14.21
C ALA A 5 -8.77 -19.42 13.25
N PRO A 6 -10.02 -18.95 13.00
CA PRO A 6 -10.25 -17.83 12.10
C PRO A 6 -9.76 -16.50 12.68
N VAL A 7 -9.93 -16.29 13.99
CA VAL A 7 -9.52 -15.04 14.66
C VAL A 7 -8.00 -15.02 14.78
N THR A 8 -7.37 -16.13 15.15
CA THR A 8 -5.91 -16.22 15.22
C THR A 8 -5.26 -15.98 13.85
N LEU A 9 -5.85 -16.49 12.76
CA LEU A 9 -5.36 -16.23 11.40
C LEU A 9 -5.45 -14.75 11.02
N ILE A 10 -6.56 -14.08 11.33
CA ILE A 10 -6.73 -12.64 11.06
C ILE A 10 -5.72 -11.83 11.88
N THR A 11 -5.55 -12.13 13.17
CA THR A 11 -4.60 -11.43 14.04
C THR A 11 -3.15 -11.60 13.55
N ILE A 12 -2.76 -12.82 13.16
CA ILE A 12 -1.43 -13.07 12.58
C ILE A 12 -1.26 -12.31 11.26
N GLY A 13 -2.28 -12.29 10.41
CA GLY A 13 -2.27 -11.54 9.14
C GLY A 13 -2.09 -10.04 9.37
N VAL A 14 -2.81 -9.45 10.32
CA VAL A 14 -2.66 -8.03 10.69
C VAL A 14 -1.27 -7.74 11.23
N LEU A 15 -0.73 -8.59 12.12
CA LEU A 15 0.63 -8.43 12.65
C LEU A 15 1.68 -8.53 11.54
N ALA A 16 1.55 -9.47 10.62
CA ALA A 16 2.44 -9.61 9.47
C ALA A 16 2.39 -8.35 8.57
N LEU A 17 1.21 -7.79 8.34
CA LEU A 17 1.05 -6.54 7.59
C LEU A 17 1.73 -5.35 8.28
N LEU A 18 1.60 -5.25 9.61
CA LEU A 18 2.25 -4.18 10.37
C LEU A 18 3.78 -4.31 10.33
N VAL A 19 4.31 -5.53 10.50
CA VAL A 19 5.75 -5.79 10.41
C VAL A 19 6.26 -5.46 9.00
N TRP A 20 5.57 -5.93 7.96
CA TRP A 20 5.87 -5.62 6.57
C TRP A 20 5.90 -4.11 6.33
N TYR A 21 4.90 -3.38 6.81
CA TYR A 21 4.83 -1.92 6.67
C TYR A 21 6.01 -1.20 7.32
N VAL A 22 6.42 -1.63 8.52
CA VAL A 22 7.59 -1.06 9.21
C VAL A 22 8.87 -1.33 8.42
N ILE A 23 9.04 -2.55 7.89
CA ILE A 23 10.20 -2.91 7.07
C ILE A 23 10.25 -2.05 5.81
N TYR A 24 9.12 -1.93 5.11
CA TYR A 24 9.01 -1.11 3.90
C TYR A 24 9.28 0.38 4.18
N THR A 25 8.70 0.94 5.24
CA THR A 25 8.96 2.33 5.62
C THR A 25 10.44 2.56 5.93
N ARG A 26 11.10 1.59 6.60
CA ARG A 26 12.53 1.67 6.88
C ARG A 26 13.38 1.59 5.61
N SER A 27 13.03 0.76 4.63
CA SER A 27 13.78 0.67 3.37
C SER A 27 13.66 1.97 2.58
N VAL A 28 12.45 2.54 2.49
CA VAL A 28 12.22 3.85 1.87
C VAL A 28 13.05 4.95 2.55
N VAL A 29 13.03 5.02 3.88
CA VAL A 29 13.82 6.01 4.63
C VAL A 29 15.32 5.80 4.40
N HIS A 30 15.77 4.55 4.26
CA HIS A 30 17.17 4.25 3.96
C HIS A 30 17.56 4.76 2.56
N GLU A 31 16.75 4.48 1.53
CA GLU A 31 16.98 4.97 0.18
C GLU A 31 16.98 6.51 0.12
N LEU A 32 16.01 7.16 0.77
CA LEU A 32 15.96 8.63 0.88
C LEU A 32 17.20 9.22 1.57
N ARG A 33 17.70 8.57 2.63
CA ARG A 33 18.93 9.00 3.31
C ARG A 33 20.16 8.83 2.44
N GLN A 34 20.23 7.77 1.64
CA GLN A 34 21.33 7.56 0.71
C GLN A 34 21.32 8.63 -0.39
N GLU A 35 20.15 8.93 -0.97
CA GLU A 35 20.00 10.01 -1.94
C GLU A 35 20.38 11.37 -1.34
N ALA A 36 19.88 11.70 -0.15
CA ALA A 36 20.22 12.94 0.55
C ALA A 36 21.74 13.06 0.84
N SER A 37 22.38 11.95 1.21
CA SER A 37 23.83 11.91 1.41
C SER A 37 24.60 12.18 0.13
N ARG A 38 24.13 11.66 -1.03
CA ARG A 38 24.75 11.95 -2.34
C ARG A 38 24.63 13.42 -2.70
N VAL A 39 23.47 14.04 -2.48
CA VAL A 39 23.28 15.48 -2.70
C VAL A 39 24.20 16.30 -1.77
N GLY A 40 24.32 15.90 -0.51
CA GLY A 40 25.25 16.55 0.44
C GLY A 40 26.71 16.48 0.00
N LEU A 41 27.15 15.32 -0.53
CA LEU A 41 28.49 15.16 -1.09
C LEU A 41 28.70 16.02 -2.34
N MET A 42 27.69 16.12 -3.21
CA MET A 42 27.72 17.02 -4.37
C MET A 42 27.91 18.48 -3.93
N TYR A 43 27.13 18.94 -2.96
CA TYR A 43 27.25 20.29 -2.41
C TYR A 43 28.64 20.55 -1.82
N ALA A 44 29.16 19.60 -1.03
CA ALA A 44 30.50 19.70 -0.45
C ALA A 44 31.60 19.77 -1.54
N ARG A 45 31.50 18.98 -2.62
CA ARG A 45 32.46 19.01 -3.74
C ARG A 45 32.43 20.32 -4.50
N VAL A 46 31.24 20.85 -4.80
CA VAL A 46 31.09 22.17 -5.44
C VAL A 46 31.71 23.25 -4.56
N TYR A 47 31.40 23.24 -3.26
CA TYR A 47 31.93 24.22 -2.33
C TYR A 47 33.47 24.14 -2.19
N ASN A 48 34.03 22.92 -2.18
CA ASN A 48 35.48 22.72 -2.18
C ASN A 48 36.11 23.26 -3.47
N GLY A 49 35.54 22.96 -4.63
CA GLY A 49 36.03 23.48 -5.91
C GLY A 49 35.94 25.00 -6.03
N LEU A 50 34.96 25.64 -5.38
CA LEU A 50 34.84 27.09 -5.31
C LEU A 50 35.79 27.74 -4.29
N SER A 51 36.20 27.00 -3.26
CA SER A 51 37.13 27.48 -2.21
C SER A 51 38.60 27.17 -2.52
N ASP A 52 38.86 26.35 -3.53
CA ASP A 52 40.21 26.00 -3.97
C ASP A 52 40.84 27.18 -4.73
N PRO A 53 42.05 27.64 -4.36
CA PRO A 53 42.76 28.70 -5.06
C PRO A 53 43.17 28.34 -6.50
N ASN A 54 43.07 27.08 -6.90
CA ASN A 54 43.33 26.65 -8.27
C ASN A 54 42.18 27.05 -9.23
N PRO A 55 42.46 27.85 -10.28
CA PRO A 55 41.43 28.30 -11.24
C PRO A 55 40.73 27.17 -12.00
N ASP A 56 41.33 25.98 -12.12
CA ASP A 56 40.75 24.83 -12.81
C ASP A 56 39.89 23.92 -11.90
N ALA A 57 40.00 24.07 -10.57
CA ALA A 57 39.30 23.20 -9.62
C ALA A 57 37.77 23.38 -9.67
N ALA A 58 37.29 24.61 -9.88
CA ALA A 58 35.87 24.89 -10.03
C ALA A 58 35.28 24.19 -11.27
N ASN A 59 35.99 24.23 -12.40
CA ASN A 59 35.56 23.57 -13.63
C ASN A 59 35.54 22.05 -13.49
N ALA A 60 36.56 21.47 -12.83
CA ALA A 60 36.60 20.04 -12.53
C ALA A 60 35.43 19.60 -11.62
N ALA A 61 35.09 20.40 -10.61
CA ALA A 61 33.96 20.13 -9.72
C ALA A 61 32.61 20.20 -10.47
N LEU A 62 32.44 21.14 -11.41
CA LEU A 62 31.23 21.24 -12.24
C LEU A 62 31.09 20.05 -13.20
N LEU A 63 32.18 19.59 -13.80
CA LEU A 63 32.19 18.40 -14.66
C LEU A 63 31.85 17.13 -13.87
N ASP A 64 32.41 16.98 -12.66
CA ASP A 64 32.12 15.84 -11.78
C ASP A 64 30.66 15.85 -11.30
N LEU A 65 30.13 17.03 -10.97
CA LEU A 65 28.72 17.23 -10.64
C LEU A 65 27.81 16.83 -11.81
N SER A 66 28.13 17.29 -13.03
CA SER A 66 27.36 16.96 -14.23
C SER A 66 27.31 15.45 -14.48
N ARG A 67 28.43 14.73 -14.26
CA ARG A 67 28.48 13.27 -14.37
C ARG A 67 27.59 12.59 -13.31
N HIS A 68 27.67 13.04 -12.05
CA HIS A 68 26.88 12.47 -10.96
C HIS A 68 25.38 12.75 -11.09
N ILE A 69 24.98 13.91 -11.61
CA ILE A 69 23.57 14.21 -11.93
C ILE A 69 23.06 13.24 -12.99
N ARG A 70 23.88 12.96 -14.02
CA ARG A 70 23.58 11.93 -15.02
C ARG A 70 23.47 10.53 -14.41
N GLU A 71 24.20 10.22 -13.34
CA GLU A 71 24.13 8.93 -12.63
C GLU A 71 23.02 8.87 -11.56
N SER A 72 22.25 9.95 -11.36
CA SER A 72 21.17 10.00 -10.36
C SER A 72 20.04 8.99 -10.60
N GLY A 73 19.96 8.40 -11.80
CA GLY A 73 18.91 7.46 -12.18
C GLY A 73 17.56 8.13 -12.48
N VAL A 74 17.48 9.47 -12.41
CA VAL A 74 16.28 10.21 -12.81
C VAL A 74 16.22 10.27 -14.34
N PRO A 75 15.17 9.72 -14.98
CA PRO A 75 15.00 9.83 -16.42
C PRO A 75 14.70 11.28 -16.77
N MET A 76 15.53 11.89 -17.61
CA MET A 76 15.39 13.29 -18.01
C MET A 76 15.70 13.51 -19.49
N ILE A 77 15.01 14.48 -20.07
CA ILE A 77 15.17 14.92 -21.44
C ILE A 77 15.27 16.44 -21.43
N LEU A 78 16.34 16.97 -22.01
CA LEU A 78 16.51 18.39 -22.26
C LEU A 78 16.01 18.69 -23.67
N ALA A 79 15.11 19.66 -23.80
CA ALA A 79 14.60 20.15 -25.07
C ALA A 79 14.98 21.62 -25.28
N ASP A 80 15.21 22.01 -26.53
CA ASP A 80 15.41 23.41 -26.91
C ASP A 80 14.11 24.24 -26.77
N ASP A 81 14.21 25.56 -26.98
CA ASP A 81 13.05 26.47 -26.95
C ASP A 81 12.01 26.16 -28.04
N ALA A 82 12.38 25.38 -29.06
CA ALA A 82 11.48 24.90 -30.11
C ALA A 82 10.81 23.55 -29.75
N GLY A 83 11.09 23.00 -28.55
CA GLY A 83 10.54 21.75 -28.05
C GLY A 83 11.16 20.49 -28.66
N ASN A 84 12.34 20.59 -29.28
CA ASN A 84 13.09 19.44 -29.79
C ASN A 84 14.07 18.92 -28.74
N PRO A 85 14.12 17.60 -28.49
CA PRO A 85 15.06 17.02 -27.55
C PRO A 85 16.50 17.14 -28.06
N THR A 86 17.37 17.66 -27.20
CA THR A 86 18.78 17.98 -27.45
C THR A 86 19.71 17.07 -26.64
N ASP A 87 19.34 16.72 -25.41
CA ASP A 87 20.09 15.79 -24.56
C ASP A 87 19.15 14.88 -23.75
N THR A 88 19.65 13.72 -23.34
CA THR A 88 18.89 12.71 -22.59
C THR A 88 19.75 12.03 -21.53
N ALA A 89 19.17 11.72 -20.38
CA ALA A 89 19.84 10.91 -19.36
C ALA A 89 18.88 9.88 -18.75
N ASN A 90 19.43 8.70 -18.40
CA ASN A 90 18.74 7.60 -17.72
C ASN A 90 17.43 7.13 -18.39
N LEU A 91 17.39 7.11 -19.72
CA LEU A 91 16.24 6.58 -20.45
C LEU A 91 16.23 5.04 -20.37
N PRO A 92 15.04 4.42 -20.22
CA PRO A 92 14.91 2.97 -20.22
C PRO A 92 15.00 2.35 -21.63
N PHE A 93 15.18 3.18 -22.66
CA PHE A 93 15.27 2.78 -24.06
C PHE A 93 16.31 3.65 -24.80
N THR A 94 16.77 3.14 -25.94
CA THR A 94 17.59 3.88 -26.89
C THR A 94 16.74 4.21 -28.11
N ALA A 95 16.45 5.49 -28.34
CA ALA A 95 15.74 5.95 -29.53
C ALA A 95 16.37 7.24 -30.05
N GLY A 96 16.22 7.49 -31.35
CA GLY A 96 16.67 8.75 -31.94
C GLY A 96 15.92 9.94 -31.36
N MET A 97 16.60 11.08 -31.19
CA MET A 97 16.03 12.31 -30.64
C MET A 97 14.75 12.75 -31.39
N ARG A 98 14.72 12.59 -32.72
CA ARG A 98 13.55 12.94 -33.56
C ARG A 98 12.50 11.84 -33.70
N SER A 99 12.65 10.72 -32.97
CA SER A 99 11.70 9.61 -33.07
C SER A 99 10.35 9.95 -32.43
N LYS A 100 9.28 9.35 -32.96
CA LYS A 100 7.94 9.45 -32.36
C LYS A 100 7.91 8.89 -30.93
N GLN A 101 8.72 7.88 -30.65
CA GLN A 101 8.89 7.30 -29.32
C GLN A 101 9.42 8.32 -28.31
N MET A 102 10.43 9.12 -28.69
CA MET A 102 10.99 10.16 -27.81
C MET A 102 9.94 11.21 -27.45
N ARG A 103 9.21 11.71 -28.45
CA ARG A 103 8.12 12.69 -28.24
C ARG A 103 7.01 12.15 -27.34
N ASN A 104 6.60 10.90 -27.55
CA ASN A 104 5.59 10.26 -26.70
C ASN A 104 6.07 10.12 -25.26
N TYR A 105 7.35 9.78 -25.08
CA TYR A 105 7.94 9.65 -23.74
C TYR A 105 8.08 11.00 -23.04
N MET A 106 8.45 12.08 -23.74
CA MET A 106 8.44 13.45 -23.16
C MET A 106 7.05 13.81 -22.62
N LEU A 107 5.99 13.55 -23.39
CA LEU A 107 4.60 13.76 -22.93
C LEU A 107 4.24 12.87 -21.72
N GLU A 108 4.83 11.69 -21.61
CA GLU A 108 4.65 10.81 -20.45
C GLU A 108 5.38 11.35 -19.20
N LEU A 109 6.54 11.99 -19.38
CA LEU A 109 7.26 12.69 -18.31
C LEU A 109 6.46 13.90 -17.84
N ASP A 110 5.90 14.69 -18.76
CA ASP A 110 5.09 15.88 -18.45
C ASP A 110 3.80 15.56 -17.69
N ARG A 111 3.27 14.34 -17.88
CA ARG A 111 2.14 13.83 -17.07
C ARG A 111 2.55 13.45 -15.66
N GLN A 112 3.82 13.12 -15.44
CA GLN A 112 4.34 12.76 -14.12
C GLN A 112 4.74 14.00 -13.32
N ASN A 113 5.46 14.93 -13.95
CA ASN A 113 5.93 16.16 -13.32
C ASN A 113 5.83 17.33 -14.29
N LEU A 114 5.60 18.55 -13.78
CA LEU A 114 5.67 19.73 -14.62
C LEU A 114 7.11 19.94 -15.12
N PRO A 115 7.30 20.16 -16.43
CA PRO A 115 8.63 20.44 -16.97
C PRO A 115 9.17 21.75 -16.40
N ILE A 116 10.48 21.78 -16.17
CA ILE A 116 11.18 22.98 -15.66
C ILE A 116 11.67 23.76 -16.88
N VAL A 117 11.22 25.01 -17.02
CA VAL A 117 11.63 25.90 -18.10
C VAL A 117 12.68 26.87 -17.57
N GLU A 118 13.89 26.82 -18.11
CA GLU A 118 14.98 27.71 -17.73
C GLU A 118 15.32 28.64 -18.91
N PRO A 119 15.21 29.98 -18.76
CA PRO A 119 15.46 30.93 -19.84
C PRO A 119 16.87 30.78 -20.43
N GLY A 120 16.95 30.52 -21.74
CA GLY A 120 18.22 30.40 -22.47
C GLY A 120 18.88 29.01 -22.40
N MET A 121 18.35 28.08 -21.61
CA MET A 121 18.83 26.69 -21.55
C MET A 121 17.82 25.69 -22.15
N GLY A 122 16.53 26.05 -22.16
CA GLY A 122 15.44 25.26 -22.73
C GLY A 122 14.54 24.64 -21.66
N THR A 123 13.87 23.54 -22.02
CA THR A 123 12.90 22.86 -21.16
C THR A 123 13.41 21.49 -20.71
N VAL A 124 13.38 21.23 -19.40
CA VAL A 124 13.78 19.96 -18.80
C VAL A 124 12.53 19.15 -18.44
N HIS A 125 12.36 18.03 -19.15
CA HIS A 125 11.32 17.05 -18.88
C HIS A 125 11.91 15.93 -18.00
N PHE A 126 11.29 15.60 -16.87
CA PHE A 126 11.83 14.59 -15.94
C PHE A 126 10.73 13.70 -15.33
N GLY A 127 11.09 12.45 -15.07
CA GLY A 127 10.16 11.43 -14.57
C GLY A 127 10.37 11.09 -13.11
N ASN A 128 9.48 10.23 -12.60
CA ASN A 128 9.58 9.72 -11.24
C ASN A 128 10.60 8.59 -11.15
N THR A 129 11.41 8.60 -10.08
CA THR A 129 12.29 7.47 -9.75
C THR A 129 11.47 6.25 -9.28
N PRO A 130 12.05 5.03 -9.32
CA PRO A 130 11.40 3.84 -8.77
C PRO A 130 10.94 4.01 -7.31
N LEU A 131 11.71 4.76 -6.51
CA LEU A 131 11.39 5.10 -5.12
C LEU A 131 10.07 5.88 -5.01
N VAL A 132 9.92 6.96 -5.78
CA VAL A 132 8.70 7.79 -5.80
C VAL A 132 7.49 6.96 -6.25
N ARG A 133 7.65 6.12 -7.28
CA ARG A 133 6.58 5.23 -7.75
C ARG A 133 6.14 4.24 -6.66
N GLY A 134 7.11 3.64 -5.94
CA GLY A 134 6.83 2.77 -4.81
C GLY A 134 6.04 3.51 -3.72
N LEU A 135 6.44 4.74 -3.41
CA LEU A 135 5.84 5.57 -2.37
C LEU A 135 4.37 5.94 -2.64
N ILE A 136 3.98 6.02 -3.92
CA ILE A 136 2.60 6.29 -4.33
C ILE A 136 1.78 5.00 -4.35
N LEU A 137 2.31 3.93 -4.95
CA LEU A 137 1.54 2.72 -5.23
C LEU A 137 1.38 1.80 -4.01
N ILE A 138 2.45 1.61 -3.24
CA ILE A 138 2.47 0.62 -2.15
C ILE A 138 1.48 0.98 -1.03
N PRO A 139 1.38 2.23 -0.56
CA PRO A 139 0.39 2.60 0.45
C PRO A 139 -1.05 2.34 -0.01
N VAL A 140 -1.37 2.62 -1.28
CA VAL A 140 -2.71 2.37 -1.84
C VAL A 140 -3.05 0.88 -1.85
N LEU A 141 -2.13 0.04 -2.34
CA LEU A 141 -2.31 -1.42 -2.34
C LEU A 141 -2.46 -1.96 -0.91
N GLN A 142 -1.70 -1.42 0.02
CA GLN A 142 -1.80 -1.79 1.44
C GLN A 142 -3.13 -1.37 2.05
N SER A 143 -3.64 -0.17 1.77
CA SER A 143 -4.96 0.26 2.23
C SER A 143 -6.07 -0.67 1.73
N ILE A 144 -6.00 -1.10 0.47
CA ILE A 144 -6.93 -2.08 -0.12
C ILE A 144 -6.85 -3.40 0.65
N LEU A 145 -5.63 -3.90 0.91
CA LEU A 145 -5.41 -5.16 1.62
C LEU A 145 -5.93 -5.11 3.06
N ILE A 146 -5.67 -4.02 3.78
CA ILE A 146 -6.23 -3.79 5.12
C ILE A 146 -7.76 -3.77 5.06
N GLY A 147 -8.34 -3.08 4.08
CA GLY A 147 -9.79 -3.05 3.85
C GLY A 147 -10.38 -4.45 3.65
N MET A 148 -9.73 -5.31 2.85
CA MET A 148 -10.14 -6.70 2.67
C MET A 148 -10.09 -7.51 3.97
N VAL A 149 -9.03 -7.35 4.77
CA VAL A 149 -8.89 -8.05 6.07
C VAL A 149 -9.99 -7.59 7.04
N LEU A 150 -10.29 -6.30 7.10
CA LEU A 150 -11.36 -5.75 7.94
C LEU A 150 -12.74 -6.26 7.50
N LEU A 151 -13.02 -6.30 6.19
CA LEU A 151 -14.26 -6.85 5.64
C LEU A 151 -14.41 -8.34 5.97
N ALA A 152 -13.34 -9.12 5.83
CA ALA A 152 -13.34 -10.54 6.21
C ALA A 152 -13.60 -10.74 7.70
N GLY A 153 -12.98 -9.92 8.55
CA GLY A 153 -13.23 -9.91 9.99
C GLY A 153 -14.68 -9.56 10.34
N ALA A 154 -15.23 -8.50 9.74
CA ALA A 154 -16.61 -8.10 9.93
C ALA A 154 -17.61 -9.18 9.46
N TYR A 155 -17.33 -9.82 8.32
CA TYR A 155 -18.15 -10.93 7.82
C TYR A 155 -18.14 -12.12 8.79
N ALA A 156 -16.96 -12.51 9.29
CA ALA A 156 -16.82 -13.61 10.23
C ALA A 156 -17.54 -13.35 11.57
N LEU A 157 -17.50 -12.11 12.08
CA LEU A 157 -18.24 -11.72 13.28
C LEU A 157 -19.76 -11.78 13.06
N ARG A 158 -20.24 -11.31 11.89
CA ARG A 158 -21.67 -11.39 11.53
C ARG A 158 -22.17 -12.82 11.44
N THR A 159 -21.38 -13.74 10.88
CA THR A 159 -21.78 -15.17 10.78
C THR A 159 -21.83 -15.84 12.15
N ARG A 160 -20.85 -15.56 13.02
CA ARG A 160 -20.82 -16.10 14.39
C ARG A 160 -22.04 -15.66 15.21
N GLY A 161 -22.41 -14.39 15.11
CA GLY A 161 -23.58 -13.86 15.81
C GLY A 161 -24.91 -14.50 15.39
N ARG A 162 -24.99 -15.16 14.22
CA ARG A 162 -26.15 -15.98 13.83
C ARG A 162 -26.11 -17.36 14.48
N ALA A 163 -24.95 -18.03 14.43
CA ALA A 163 -24.78 -19.36 15.00
C ALA A 163 -25.02 -19.39 16.52
N ASP A 164 -24.56 -18.37 17.26
CA ASP A 164 -24.77 -18.28 18.70
C ASP A 164 -26.26 -18.11 19.05
N ARG A 165 -27.03 -17.37 18.23
CA ARG A 165 -28.49 -17.21 18.41
C ARG A 165 -29.24 -18.52 18.17
N GLU A 166 -28.90 -19.25 17.11
CA GLU A 166 -29.53 -20.54 16.80
C GLU A 166 -29.30 -21.57 17.91
N GLN A 167 -28.11 -21.61 18.53
CA GLN A 167 -27.86 -22.49 19.67
C GLN A 167 -28.73 -22.14 20.88
N ILE A 168 -28.93 -20.85 21.18
CA ILE A 168 -29.78 -20.40 22.28
C ILE A 168 -31.25 -20.75 22.00
N TRP A 169 -31.73 -20.52 20.78
CA TRP A 169 -33.11 -20.87 20.38
C TRP A 169 -33.35 -22.37 20.42
N ALA A 170 -32.39 -23.18 19.96
CA ALA A 170 -32.47 -24.63 20.06
C ALA A 170 -32.45 -25.11 21.53
N GLY A 171 -31.66 -24.46 22.39
CA GLY A 171 -31.64 -24.74 23.83
C GLY A 171 -32.95 -24.38 24.53
N MET A 172 -33.48 -23.19 24.27
CA MET A 172 -34.77 -22.74 24.79
C MET A 172 -35.90 -23.65 24.31
N ALA A 173 -35.93 -24.03 23.02
CA ALA A 173 -36.92 -24.95 22.48
C ALA A 173 -36.85 -26.34 23.13
N ARG A 174 -35.65 -26.85 23.40
CA ARG A 174 -35.45 -28.15 24.06
C ARG A 174 -35.93 -28.13 25.51
N GLU A 175 -35.64 -27.06 26.24
CA GLU A 175 -36.11 -26.85 27.62
C GLU A 175 -37.63 -26.66 27.66
N SER A 176 -38.20 -25.86 26.76
CA SER A 176 -39.66 -25.70 26.63
C SER A 176 -40.35 -27.01 26.26
N ALA A 177 -39.79 -27.81 25.35
CA ALA A 177 -40.33 -29.14 25.02
C ALA A 177 -40.27 -30.10 26.21
N HIS A 178 -39.19 -30.05 27.00
CA HIS A 178 -39.06 -30.83 28.23
C HIS A 178 -40.11 -30.41 29.27
N GLN A 179 -40.33 -29.10 29.44
CA GLN A 179 -41.34 -28.54 30.35
C GLN A 179 -42.79 -28.70 29.85
N LEU A 180 -43.03 -28.81 28.55
CA LEU A 180 -44.35 -29.08 27.96
C LEU A 180 -44.70 -30.58 27.94
N GLY A 181 -43.72 -31.47 28.12
CA GLY A 181 -43.94 -32.91 28.25
C GLY A 181 -44.49 -33.34 29.62
N THR A 182 -44.20 -32.58 30.67
CA THR A 182 -44.59 -32.86 32.07
C THR A 182 -46.03 -32.51 32.49
N PRO A 183 -46.78 -31.57 31.87
CA PRO A 183 -48.18 -31.30 32.22
C PRO A 183 -49.19 -32.23 31.51
N LEU A 184 -48.86 -32.78 30.34
CA LEU A 184 -49.77 -33.68 29.59
C LEU A 184 -49.96 -35.04 30.30
N SER A 185 -48.98 -35.50 31.08
CA SER A 185 -49.14 -36.67 31.94
C SER A 185 -50.07 -36.39 33.13
N ARG A 186 -50.19 -35.13 33.56
CA ARG A 186 -51.04 -34.73 34.68
C ARG A 186 -52.51 -34.65 34.30
N SER A 187 -52.85 -34.19 33.09
CA SER A 187 -54.25 -34.17 32.63
C SER A 187 -54.77 -35.54 32.19
N ARG A 188 -53.95 -36.39 31.55
CA ARG A 188 -54.35 -37.78 31.20
C ARG A 188 -54.54 -38.69 32.41
N GLY A 189 -53.84 -38.42 33.51
CA GLY A 189 -54.04 -39.14 34.77
C GLY A 189 -55.37 -38.82 35.46
N ASP A 190 -55.94 -37.62 35.21
CA ASP A 190 -57.16 -37.16 35.85
C ASP A 190 -58.43 -37.68 35.13
N TYR A 191 -58.40 -37.79 33.80
CA TYR A 191 -59.50 -38.41 33.03
C TYR A 191 -59.71 -39.89 33.39
N HIS A 192 -58.63 -40.64 33.69
CA HIS A 192 -58.75 -42.03 34.13
C HIS A 192 -59.16 -42.17 35.61
N ARG A 193 -58.96 -41.13 36.44
CA ARG A 193 -59.37 -41.14 37.85
C ARG A 193 -60.83 -40.73 38.03
N CYS A 194 -61.37 -39.83 37.20
CA CYS A 194 -62.79 -39.44 37.23
C CYS A 194 -63.74 -40.53 36.71
N TYR A 195 -63.34 -41.37 35.75
CA TYR A 195 -64.22 -42.44 35.25
C TYR A 195 -64.37 -43.63 36.23
N ARG A 196 -63.53 -43.70 37.28
CA ARG A 196 -63.56 -44.80 38.25
C ARG A 196 -64.36 -44.48 39.52
N SER A 197 -64.77 -43.22 39.73
CA SER A 197 -65.55 -42.80 40.92
C SER A 197 -67.04 -42.58 40.66
N HIS A 198 -67.54 -42.85 39.44
CA HIS A 198 -68.97 -42.77 39.09
C HIS A 198 -69.53 -44.11 38.58
N GLY A 199 -68.84 -45.21 38.87
CA GLY A 199 -69.23 -46.55 38.42
C GLY A 199 -69.01 -47.59 39.51
N ARG A 200 -69.56 -47.37 40.71
CA ARG A 200 -70.03 -48.34 41.70
C ARG A 200 -70.30 -47.65 43.04
#